data_AF-A0A517S9F4-F1
#
_entry.id   AF-A0A517S9F4-F1
#
_cell.length_a   1.000
_cell.length_b   1.000
_cell.length_c   1.000
_cell.angle_alpha   90.00
_cell.angle_beta   90.00
_cell.angle_gamma   90.00
#
_symmetry.space_group_name_H-M   'P 1'
#
loop_
_entity.id
_entity.type
_entity.pdbx_description
1 polymer ?
#
loop_
_entity_poly.entity_id
_entity_poly.type
_entity_poly.pdbx_seq_one_letter_code
_entity_poly.pdbx_strand_id
1 'polypeptide(L)'
;MGNSIQGLDAMPVEATTQTRLVCPSCGTKGRRVGLATLRALLKEEFVREFSGGEQASCDAKSNGDPGCSPLGGDTGWRFCDSLECDVVYFSETSDRTFLKCHLHVPVGVKEKAGDRPLCYCFGHSIASIKDEFRTKGHSDALQHIRAKMKDPGCRCVTENPSGSCCLGSVTKGVEIARKELTMSDSEIGPAATPVRPPSNRGELIAKIGTVFSAIMASACCWLPLALLAVGISGAGIAATLETYRPLFMVVTFGFLVAAFYFTYRPKKASSEPGHDCCPPAQSAEKDAQGNCCAPAQKSRFSMMATNKVMLWGVTILAVAFLLFPQYVGFLLVSRDAASETVAESPLVTNTTIAIEGMTCEGCAVALQNRIKDVPGVLDARVDYANKQAIVSTESCCPFPKDDILKAIEESGFVGRIP
;
A
#
# COMPACT_ATOMS: atom_id res chain seq x y z
N MET A 1 80.59 8.75 -31.48
CA MET A 1 79.93 9.07 -30.20
C MET A 1 78.43 8.93 -30.43
N GLY A 2 77.90 7.74 -30.16
CA GLY A 2 76.47 7.46 -30.27
C GLY A 2 75.76 8.00 -29.03
N ASN A 3 74.56 8.54 -29.22
CA ASN A 3 73.68 8.86 -28.11
C ASN A 3 72.33 8.16 -28.33
N SER A 4 71.87 7.57 -27.24
CA SER A 4 70.85 6.52 -27.13
C SER A 4 69.47 6.87 -27.70
N ILE A 5 68.90 5.93 -28.45
CA ILE A 5 67.44 5.80 -28.62
C ILE A 5 66.93 5.03 -27.41
N GLN A 6 66.24 5.71 -26.50
CA GLN A 6 65.49 5.08 -25.41
C GLN A 6 64.08 4.70 -25.89
N GLY A 7 63.62 3.55 -25.37
CA GLY A 7 62.53 2.75 -25.88
C GLY A 7 61.16 3.39 -25.79
N LEU A 8 60.30 2.98 -26.73
CA LEU A 8 58.86 3.09 -26.64
C LEU A 8 58.39 2.08 -25.58
N ASP A 9 58.24 2.54 -24.35
CA ASP A 9 57.49 1.81 -23.32
C ASP A 9 56.00 1.85 -23.69
N ALA A 10 55.45 0.65 -23.93
CA ALA A 10 54.04 0.44 -24.11
C ALA A 10 53.28 0.85 -22.84
N MET A 11 52.43 1.86 -22.94
CA MET A 11 51.47 2.21 -21.88
C MET A 11 50.52 1.03 -21.66
N PRO A 12 50.23 0.64 -20.40
CA PRO A 12 49.25 -0.41 -20.14
C PRO A 12 47.86 0.10 -20.53
N VAL A 13 47.19 -0.65 -21.40
CA VAL A 13 45.78 -0.46 -21.72
C VAL A 13 44.99 -0.75 -20.45
N GLU A 14 44.50 0.28 -19.77
CA GLU A 14 43.47 0.15 -18.73
C GLU A 14 42.21 -0.40 -19.40
N ALA A 15 42.07 -1.73 -19.35
CA ALA A 15 40.85 -2.41 -19.73
C ALA A 15 39.74 -1.93 -18.76
N THR A 16 38.86 -1.08 -19.26
CA THR A 16 37.62 -0.71 -18.57
C THR A 16 36.73 -1.95 -18.56
N THR A 17 36.90 -2.80 -17.55
CA THR A 17 36.15 -4.05 -17.42
C THR A 17 34.68 -3.71 -17.18
N GLN A 18 33.85 -3.77 -18.23
CA GLN A 18 32.42 -3.55 -18.12
C GLN A 18 31.82 -4.59 -17.15
N THR A 19 31.17 -4.12 -16.09
CA THR A 19 30.53 -4.99 -15.10
C THR A 19 29.30 -5.68 -15.70
N ARG A 20 29.37 -7.01 -15.81
CA ARG A 20 28.30 -7.84 -16.34
C ARG A 20 27.25 -8.12 -15.26
N LEU A 21 26.10 -7.46 -15.35
CA LEU A 21 24.97 -7.67 -14.43
C LEU A 21 23.92 -8.70 -14.91
N VAL A 22 24.05 -9.15 -16.16
CA VAL A 22 23.15 -10.11 -16.80
C VAL A 22 23.87 -11.43 -17.04
N CYS A 23 23.15 -12.53 -16.88
CA CYS A 23 23.68 -13.87 -17.10
C CYS A 23 24.17 -13.99 -18.56
N PRO A 24 25.41 -14.43 -18.81
CA PRO A 24 25.96 -14.52 -20.16
C PRO A 24 25.25 -15.57 -21.03
N SER A 25 24.61 -16.56 -20.41
CA SER A 25 23.94 -17.65 -21.12
C SER A 25 22.48 -17.32 -21.49
N CYS A 26 21.71 -16.73 -20.58
CA CYS A 26 20.26 -16.52 -20.78
C CYS A 26 19.80 -15.07 -20.75
N GLY A 27 20.71 -14.10 -20.54
CA GLY A 27 20.40 -12.67 -20.50
C GLY A 27 19.61 -12.20 -19.26
N THR A 28 19.26 -13.10 -18.34
CA THR A 28 18.51 -12.75 -17.13
C THR A 28 19.36 -11.93 -16.16
N LYS A 29 18.79 -10.87 -15.58
CA LYS A 29 19.48 -10.05 -14.57
C LYS A 29 19.83 -10.89 -13.34
N GLY A 30 21.12 -10.92 -12.98
CA GLY A 30 21.60 -11.65 -11.82
C GLY A 30 21.38 -10.91 -10.50
N ARG A 31 21.07 -11.66 -9.44
CA ARG A 31 21.03 -11.14 -8.07
C ARG A 31 22.40 -11.21 -7.43
N ARG A 32 22.79 -10.26 -6.57
CA ARG A 32 24.06 -10.35 -5.85
C ARG A 32 24.11 -11.56 -4.94
N VAL A 33 25.27 -12.21 -4.86
CA VAL A 33 25.54 -13.35 -3.97
C VAL A 33 26.95 -13.25 -3.40
N GLY A 34 27.10 -13.52 -2.10
CA GLY A 34 28.37 -13.39 -1.41
C GLY A 34 29.32 -14.57 -1.64
N LEU A 35 30.62 -14.33 -1.53
CA LEU A 35 31.66 -15.38 -1.60
C LEU A 35 31.47 -16.48 -0.55
N ALA A 36 30.92 -16.14 0.62
CA ALA A 36 30.59 -17.13 1.65
C ALA A 36 29.61 -18.19 1.13
N THR A 37 28.63 -17.80 0.32
CA THR A 37 27.67 -18.72 -0.31
C THR A 37 28.35 -19.61 -1.34
N LEU A 38 29.19 -19.02 -2.22
CA LEU A 38 29.91 -19.79 -3.25
C LEU A 38 30.86 -20.81 -2.62
N ARG A 39 31.67 -20.39 -1.65
CA ARG A 39 32.59 -21.28 -0.91
C ARG A 39 31.86 -22.40 -0.18
N ALA A 40 30.67 -22.10 0.35
CA ALA A 40 29.88 -23.06 1.10
C ALA A 40 29.17 -24.09 0.22
N LEU A 41 28.85 -23.79 -1.06
CA LEU A 41 27.97 -24.63 -1.87
C LEU A 41 28.62 -25.24 -3.12
N LEU A 42 29.74 -24.68 -3.58
CA LEU A 42 30.52 -25.26 -4.67
C LEU A 42 31.23 -26.54 -4.21
N LYS A 43 31.44 -27.49 -5.14
CA LYS A 43 32.29 -28.66 -4.90
C LYS A 43 33.74 -28.22 -4.67
N GLU A 44 34.47 -28.99 -3.86
CA GLU A 44 35.82 -28.64 -3.39
C GLU A 44 36.81 -28.28 -4.51
N GLU A 45 36.69 -28.93 -5.68
CA GLU A 45 37.50 -28.67 -6.87
C GLU A 45 37.39 -27.24 -7.39
N PHE A 46 36.23 -26.60 -7.22
CA PHE A 46 35.97 -25.21 -7.62
C PHE A 46 36.24 -24.21 -6.50
N VAL A 47 36.26 -24.65 -5.24
CA VAL A 47 36.52 -23.77 -4.08
C VAL A 47 37.98 -23.30 -4.04
N ARG A 48 38.92 -24.14 -4.50
CA ARG A 48 40.37 -23.82 -4.56
C ARG A 48 40.69 -22.57 -5.38
N GLU A 49 39.79 -22.19 -6.29
CA GLU A 49 39.91 -20.99 -7.12
C GLU A 49 39.69 -19.69 -6.33
N PHE A 50 39.08 -19.77 -5.14
CA PHE A 50 38.80 -18.63 -4.25
C PHE A 50 39.82 -18.46 -3.12
N SER A 51 40.85 -19.33 -3.06
CA SER A 51 41.86 -19.35 -2.01
C SER A 51 43.08 -18.43 -2.28
N GLY A 52 43.12 -17.75 -3.42
CA GLY A 52 44.24 -16.89 -3.84
C GLY A 52 44.06 -15.38 -3.59
N GLY A 53 42.97 -14.95 -2.97
CA GLY A 53 42.68 -13.53 -2.75
C GLY A 53 42.04 -13.28 -1.38
N GLU A 54 42.62 -12.31 -0.66
CA GLU A 54 42.25 -11.80 0.66
C GLU A 54 42.73 -12.61 1.87
N GLN A 55 43.97 -12.28 2.26
CA GLN A 55 44.34 -11.88 3.62
C GLN A 55 43.10 -11.72 4.53
N ALA A 56 42.79 -12.75 5.30
CA ALA A 56 42.10 -12.56 6.57
C ALA A 56 43.07 -11.79 7.48
N SER A 57 43.09 -10.47 7.36
CA SER A 57 43.56 -9.61 8.44
C SER A 57 42.54 -9.77 9.57
N CYS A 58 42.81 -10.70 10.46
CA CYS A 58 42.19 -10.72 11.77
C CYS A 58 42.71 -9.49 12.54
N ASP A 59 42.10 -8.32 12.31
CA ASP A 59 42.29 -7.19 13.21
C ASP A 59 41.54 -7.49 14.51
N ALA A 60 42.26 -8.09 15.44
CA ALA A 60 41.84 -8.34 16.80
C ALA A 60 41.76 -7.03 17.58
N LYS A 61 40.72 -6.20 17.36
CA LYS A 61 40.28 -5.17 18.33
C LYS A 61 38.79 -4.87 18.24
N SER A 62 38.01 -5.49 19.11
CA SER A 62 36.93 -4.88 19.91
C SER A 62 36.04 -5.98 20.49
N ASN A 63 36.13 -6.17 21.80
CA ASN A 63 35.16 -6.74 22.75
C ASN A 63 34.25 -7.89 22.25
N GLY A 64 34.46 -9.06 22.87
CA GLY A 64 33.80 -10.34 22.59
C GLY A 64 32.30 -10.26 22.32
N ASP A 65 31.96 -10.52 21.05
CA ASP A 65 30.67 -11.03 20.59
C ASP A 65 30.95 -11.76 19.26
N PRO A 66 30.63 -13.05 19.08
CA PRO A 66 30.82 -13.76 17.81
C PRO A 66 29.69 -13.39 16.82
N GLY A 67 29.58 -12.10 16.51
CA GLY A 67 28.69 -11.58 15.49
C GLY A 67 29.45 -11.37 14.19
N CYS A 68 29.30 -12.29 13.23
CA CYS A 68 29.80 -12.06 11.87
C CYS A 68 29.05 -10.88 11.23
N SER A 69 29.68 -9.70 11.23
CA SER A 69 29.25 -8.60 10.37
C SER A 69 29.45 -9.01 8.90
N PRO A 70 28.44 -8.83 8.02
CA PRO A 70 28.63 -9.07 6.59
C PRO A 70 29.63 -8.04 6.07
N LEU A 71 30.69 -8.49 5.40
CA LEU A 71 31.53 -7.64 4.57
C LEU A 71 30.60 -6.93 3.56
N GLY A 72 30.36 -5.64 3.76
CA GLY A 72 29.45 -4.81 2.96
C GLY A 72 30.00 -4.43 1.58
N GLY A 73 30.84 -5.27 0.99
CA GLY A 73 31.37 -5.10 -0.37
C GLY A 73 30.58 -5.90 -1.40
N ASP A 74 30.40 -5.34 -2.59
CA ASP A 74 29.92 -6.11 -3.75
C ASP A 74 31.00 -7.14 -4.11
N THR A 75 30.68 -8.43 -3.99
CA THR A 75 31.64 -9.52 -4.20
C THR A 75 31.93 -9.78 -5.68
N GLY A 76 31.26 -9.06 -6.59
CA GLY A 76 31.41 -9.24 -8.04
C GLY A 76 30.83 -10.56 -8.55
N TRP A 77 29.94 -11.19 -7.77
CA TRP A 77 29.29 -12.46 -8.11
C TRP A 77 27.77 -12.33 -8.13
N ARG A 78 27.17 -13.00 -9.11
CA ARG A 78 25.74 -12.94 -9.39
C ARG A 78 25.13 -14.33 -9.46
N PHE A 79 23.94 -14.47 -8.90
CA PHE A 79 23.08 -15.65 -8.96
C PHE A 79 22.04 -15.49 -10.08
N CYS A 80 21.97 -16.46 -10.98
CA CYS A 80 20.95 -16.55 -12.03
C CYS A 80 19.78 -17.43 -11.57
N ASP A 81 18.57 -16.87 -11.54
CA ASP A 81 17.36 -17.57 -11.08
C ASP A 81 16.45 -18.05 -12.21
N SER A 82 16.90 -17.96 -13.47
CA SER A 82 16.17 -18.48 -14.63
C SER A 82 16.07 -20.00 -14.58
N LEU A 83 14.86 -20.52 -14.77
CA LEU A 83 14.52 -21.96 -14.71
C LEU A 83 15.13 -22.75 -15.88
N GLU A 84 15.21 -22.14 -17.07
CA GLU A 84 15.70 -22.77 -18.31
C GLU A 84 17.22 -22.61 -18.51
N CYS A 85 17.95 -22.17 -17.48
CA CYS A 85 19.37 -21.86 -17.57
C CYS A 85 20.17 -22.68 -16.57
N ASP A 86 21.20 -23.39 -17.04
CA ASP A 86 22.07 -24.20 -16.18
C ASP A 86 23.07 -23.38 -15.38
N VAL A 87 23.35 -22.14 -15.78
CA VAL A 87 24.22 -21.22 -15.03
C VAL A 87 23.55 -20.85 -13.70
N VAL A 88 24.26 -21.11 -12.61
CA VAL A 88 23.86 -20.75 -11.24
C VAL A 88 24.57 -19.47 -10.80
N TYR A 89 25.90 -19.43 -10.92
CA TYR A 89 26.71 -18.27 -10.56
C TYR A 89 27.49 -17.74 -11.75
N PHE A 90 27.68 -16.43 -11.84
CA PHE A 90 28.58 -15.81 -12.81
C PHE A 90 29.27 -14.59 -12.21
N SER A 91 30.49 -14.32 -12.68
CA SER A 91 31.29 -13.16 -12.28
C SER A 91 30.88 -11.91 -13.07
N GLU A 92 30.99 -10.75 -12.45
CA GLU A 92 30.76 -9.45 -13.10
C GLU A 92 31.94 -8.99 -13.96
N THR A 93 33.16 -9.37 -13.58
CA THR A 93 34.40 -8.87 -14.20
C THR A 93 35.10 -9.93 -15.02
N SER A 94 34.85 -11.21 -14.77
CA SER A 94 35.44 -12.32 -15.50
C SER A 94 34.39 -13.14 -16.24
N ASP A 95 34.80 -13.92 -17.24
CA ASP A 95 33.91 -14.86 -17.95
C ASP A 95 33.65 -16.16 -17.16
N ARG A 96 33.94 -16.17 -15.86
CA ARG A 96 33.73 -17.35 -15.00
C ARG A 96 32.26 -17.55 -14.69
N THR A 97 31.81 -18.79 -14.87
CA THR A 97 30.45 -19.23 -14.56
C THR A 97 30.47 -20.59 -13.86
N PHE A 98 29.52 -20.81 -12.95
CA PHE A 98 29.30 -22.11 -12.32
C PHE A 98 27.91 -22.62 -12.64
N LEU A 99 27.84 -23.89 -13.04
CA LEU A 99 26.62 -24.57 -13.45
C LEU A 99 26.02 -25.34 -12.27
N LYS A 100 24.79 -25.84 -12.45
CA LYS A 100 24.10 -26.71 -11.47
C LYS A 100 24.99 -27.88 -11.01
N CYS A 101 25.72 -28.51 -11.93
CA CYS A 101 26.58 -29.66 -11.65
C CYS A 101 27.83 -29.32 -10.82
N HIS A 102 28.19 -28.05 -10.66
CA HIS A 102 29.33 -27.60 -9.86
C HIS A 102 28.99 -27.41 -8.37
N LEU A 103 27.70 -27.45 -8.01
CA LEU A 103 27.23 -27.37 -6.63
C LEU A 103 26.99 -28.78 -6.06
N HIS A 104 27.07 -28.93 -4.73
CA HIS A 104 26.72 -30.18 -4.06
C HIS A 104 25.25 -30.24 -3.62
N VAL A 105 24.52 -29.12 -3.67
CA VAL A 105 23.07 -29.06 -3.42
C VAL A 105 22.30 -28.82 -4.73
N PRO A 106 21.10 -29.41 -4.89
CA PRO A 106 20.22 -29.06 -6.00
C PRO A 106 19.70 -27.63 -5.85
N VAL A 107 19.52 -26.92 -6.96
CA VAL A 107 19.09 -25.51 -6.96
C VAL A 107 17.60 -25.45 -7.26
N GLY A 108 16.74 -25.45 -6.23
CA GLY A 108 15.30 -25.67 -6.40
C GLY A 108 14.56 -24.72 -7.36
N VAL A 109 15.01 -23.47 -7.52
CA VAL A 109 14.43 -22.55 -8.52
C VAL A 109 14.72 -22.95 -9.98
N LYS A 110 15.65 -23.89 -10.18
CA LYS A 110 16.06 -24.46 -11.47
C LYS A 110 15.63 -25.92 -11.64
N GLU A 111 14.79 -26.44 -10.73
CA GLU A 111 14.28 -27.80 -10.80
C GLU A 111 12.81 -27.80 -11.20
N LYS A 112 12.47 -28.53 -12.27
CA LYS A 112 11.08 -28.68 -12.75
C LYS A 112 10.35 -29.85 -12.10
N ALA A 113 11.09 -30.87 -11.68
CA ALA A 113 10.57 -32.11 -11.11
C ALA A 113 11.35 -32.50 -9.84
N GLY A 114 10.87 -33.53 -9.15
CA GLY A 114 11.47 -34.01 -7.90
C GLY A 114 11.13 -33.13 -6.69
N ASP A 115 12.03 -33.12 -5.71
CA ASP A 115 11.80 -32.50 -4.40
C ASP A 115 11.68 -30.96 -4.49
N ARG A 116 12.54 -30.31 -5.30
CA ARG A 116 12.61 -28.85 -5.52
C ARG A 116 12.76 -28.08 -4.20
N PRO A 117 13.96 -28.05 -3.61
CA PRO A 117 14.20 -27.45 -2.30
C PRO A 117 14.03 -25.92 -2.30
N LEU A 118 13.39 -25.39 -1.26
CA LEU A 118 13.12 -23.96 -1.08
C LEU A 118 13.78 -23.39 0.16
N CYS A 119 13.72 -24.12 1.29
CA CYS A 119 14.40 -23.80 2.53
C CYS A 119 15.41 -24.89 2.87
N TYR A 120 16.68 -24.63 2.59
CA TYR A 120 17.78 -25.56 2.80
C TYR A 120 18.09 -25.76 4.30
N CYS A 121 17.85 -24.75 5.14
CA CYS A 121 18.11 -24.85 6.57
C CYS A 121 17.15 -25.80 7.31
N PHE A 122 15.89 -25.88 6.86
CA PHE A 122 14.82 -26.60 7.58
C PHE A 122 14.12 -27.66 6.73
N GLY A 123 14.62 -27.94 5.53
CA GLY A 123 14.15 -29.04 4.67
C GLY A 123 12.77 -28.81 4.03
N HIS A 124 12.36 -27.55 3.79
CA HIS A 124 11.11 -27.29 3.05
C HIS A 124 11.37 -27.25 1.55
N SER A 125 10.52 -27.92 0.81
CA SER A 125 10.61 -28.16 -0.63
C SER A 125 9.21 -28.09 -1.25
N ILE A 126 9.09 -28.01 -2.57
CA ILE A 126 7.76 -28.04 -3.19
C ILE A 126 7.08 -29.38 -2.92
N ALA A 127 7.83 -30.50 -2.91
CA ALA A 127 7.27 -31.81 -2.61
C ALA A 127 6.73 -31.91 -1.17
N SER A 128 7.52 -31.52 -0.16
CA SER A 128 7.05 -31.53 1.24
C SER A 128 5.84 -30.63 1.47
N ILE A 129 5.80 -29.45 0.84
CA ILE A 129 4.65 -28.55 0.91
C ILE A 129 3.41 -29.18 0.25
N LYS A 130 3.57 -29.87 -0.89
CA LYS A 130 2.46 -30.62 -1.50
C LYS A 130 1.94 -31.72 -0.57
N ASP A 131 2.83 -32.40 0.14
CA ASP A 131 2.44 -33.44 1.09
C ASP A 131 1.72 -32.86 2.31
N GLU A 132 2.11 -31.68 2.80
CA GLU A 132 1.33 -30.92 3.80
C GLU A 132 -0.08 -30.59 3.28
N PHE A 133 -0.20 -30.13 2.03
CA PHE A 133 -1.52 -29.86 1.44
C PHE A 133 -2.38 -31.13 1.29
N ARG A 134 -1.78 -32.27 0.90
CA ARG A 134 -2.51 -33.54 0.78
C ARG A 134 -2.98 -34.08 2.13
N THR A 135 -2.16 -33.93 3.17
CA THR A 135 -2.41 -34.52 4.50
C THR A 135 -3.23 -33.60 5.41
N LYS A 136 -2.98 -32.29 5.39
CA LYS A 136 -3.59 -31.30 6.29
C LYS A 136 -4.54 -30.31 5.61
N GLY A 137 -4.54 -30.26 4.27
CA GLY A 137 -5.30 -29.24 3.51
C GLY A 137 -4.68 -27.83 3.52
N HIS A 138 -3.57 -27.63 4.23
CA HIS A 138 -2.84 -26.36 4.33
C HIS A 138 -1.35 -26.61 4.52
N SER A 139 -0.53 -25.55 4.38
CA SER A 139 0.91 -25.61 4.61
C SER A 139 1.34 -24.75 5.79
N ASP A 140 2.14 -25.35 6.67
CA ASP A 140 2.71 -24.71 7.87
C ASP A 140 4.14 -24.24 7.64
N ALA A 141 4.71 -24.52 6.46
CA ALA A 141 6.12 -24.25 6.13
C ALA A 141 6.60 -22.84 6.52
N LEU A 142 5.84 -21.80 6.18
CA LEU A 142 6.20 -20.42 6.52
C LEU A 142 6.17 -20.14 8.03
N GLN A 143 5.25 -20.76 8.76
CA GLN A 143 5.12 -20.58 10.21
C GLN A 143 6.26 -21.32 10.92
N HIS A 144 6.53 -22.55 10.48
CA HIS A 144 7.61 -23.38 10.96
C HIS A 144 8.99 -22.71 10.75
N ILE A 145 9.24 -22.15 9.56
CA ILE A 145 10.48 -21.41 9.27
C ILE A 145 10.62 -20.19 10.18
N ARG A 146 9.56 -19.37 10.32
CA ARG A 146 9.61 -18.17 11.17
C ARG A 146 9.83 -18.49 12.65
N ALA A 147 9.31 -19.63 13.12
CA ALA A 147 9.57 -20.11 14.46
C ALA A 147 11.04 -20.52 14.63
N LYS A 148 11.55 -21.37 13.74
CA LYS A 148 12.94 -21.88 13.81
C LYS A 148 14.01 -20.83 13.54
N MET A 149 13.68 -19.78 12.79
CA MET A 149 14.58 -18.63 12.61
C MET A 149 14.87 -17.90 13.93
N LYS A 150 14.01 -17.98 14.94
CA LYS A 150 14.23 -17.38 16.26
C LYS A 150 15.10 -18.26 17.16
N ASP A 151 14.91 -19.57 17.06
CA ASP A 151 15.64 -20.58 17.82
C ASP A 151 15.47 -21.93 17.09
N PRO A 152 16.54 -22.59 16.60
CA PRO A 152 17.97 -22.35 16.82
C PRO A 152 18.63 -21.31 15.90
N GLY A 153 17.87 -20.66 15.00
CA GLY A 153 18.40 -19.74 13.98
C GLY A 153 18.57 -20.39 12.60
N CYS A 154 18.89 -19.59 11.58
CA CYS A 154 19.07 -20.07 10.20
C CYS A 154 20.42 -19.68 9.60
N ARG A 155 20.93 -20.51 8.68
CA ARG A 155 22.21 -20.29 7.98
C ARG A 155 22.02 -20.07 6.47
N CYS A 156 21.07 -19.21 6.09
CA CYS A 156 20.71 -19.01 4.67
C CYS A 156 21.92 -18.59 3.80
N VAL A 157 22.89 -17.86 4.37
CA VAL A 157 24.08 -17.42 3.62
C VAL A 157 24.91 -18.60 3.12
N THR A 158 25.00 -19.70 3.87
CA THR A 158 25.85 -20.85 3.54
C THR A 158 25.06 -22.04 3.02
N GLU A 159 23.76 -22.13 3.29
CA GLU A 159 22.92 -23.27 2.91
C GLU A 159 22.07 -22.98 1.66
N ASN A 160 21.69 -21.73 1.40
CA ASN A 160 20.81 -21.37 0.28
C ASN A 160 21.62 -20.91 -0.93
N PRO A 161 21.48 -21.54 -2.12
CA PRO A 161 22.16 -21.13 -3.34
C PRO A 161 22.00 -19.64 -3.71
N SER A 162 20.88 -19.00 -3.36
CA SER A 162 20.71 -17.57 -3.64
C SER A 162 21.46 -16.65 -2.66
N GLY A 163 22.04 -17.18 -1.58
CA GLY A 163 22.69 -16.44 -0.50
C GLY A 163 21.75 -15.52 0.28
N SER A 164 20.43 -15.63 0.07
CA SER A 164 19.41 -14.74 0.63
C SER A 164 18.36 -15.49 1.45
N CYS A 165 17.51 -14.77 2.17
CA CYS A 165 16.46 -15.39 2.98
C CYS A 165 15.47 -16.19 2.11
N CYS A 166 15.20 -17.44 2.52
CA CYS A 166 14.35 -18.37 1.77
C CYS A 166 12.84 -18.03 1.81
N LEU A 167 12.38 -17.15 2.71
CA LEU A 167 10.95 -16.86 2.89
C LEU A 167 10.24 -16.45 1.60
N GLY A 168 10.90 -15.66 0.75
CA GLY A 168 10.36 -15.28 -0.56
C GLY A 168 10.17 -16.48 -1.49
N SER A 169 11.18 -17.35 -1.59
CA SER A 169 11.14 -18.58 -2.39
C SER A 169 10.09 -19.55 -1.87
N VAL A 170 9.98 -19.70 -0.55
CA VAL A 170 8.98 -20.57 0.09
C VAL A 170 7.58 -20.05 -0.14
N THR A 171 7.34 -18.74 -0.02
CA THR A 171 6.04 -18.13 -0.30
C THR A 171 5.59 -18.44 -1.74
N LYS A 172 6.48 -18.23 -2.72
CA LYS A 172 6.20 -18.59 -4.12
C LYS A 172 6.00 -20.09 -4.30
N GLY A 173 6.78 -20.92 -3.61
CA GLY A 173 6.66 -22.38 -3.65
C GLY A 173 5.34 -22.91 -3.11
N VAL A 174 4.76 -22.28 -2.08
CA VAL A 174 3.41 -22.61 -1.57
C VAL A 174 2.34 -22.36 -2.63
N GLU A 175 2.44 -21.26 -3.37
CA GLU A 175 1.52 -20.98 -4.48
C GLU A 175 1.67 -21.97 -5.63
N ILE A 176 2.91 -22.32 -5.99
CA ILE A 176 3.21 -23.31 -7.02
C ILE A 176 2.67 -24.69 -6.62
N ALA A 177 2.95 -25.14 -5.39
CA ALA A 177 2.47 -26.41 -4.86
C ALA A 177 0.94 -26.52 -4.93
N ARG A 178 0.23 -25.46 -4.50
CA ARG A 178 -1.22 -25.39 -4.56
C ARG A 178 -1.74 -25.48 -6.00
N LYS A 179 -1.18 -24.70 -6.92
CA LYS A 179 -1.58 -24.71 -8.34
C LYS A 179 -1.38 -26.09 -8.97
N GLU A 180 -0.23 -26.71 -8.73
CA GLU A 180 0.07 -28.03 -9.30
C GLU A 180 -0.83 -29.14 -8.74
N LEU A 181 -1.27 -29.05 -7.48
CA LEU A 181 -2.26 -29.99 -6.93
C LEU A 181 -3.64 -29.81 -7.56
N THR A 182 -4.10 -28.55 -7.71
CA THR A 182 -5.40 -28.28 -8.35
C THR A 182 -5.48 -28.74 -9.81
N MET A 183 -4.34 -28.74 -10.51
CA MET A 183 -4.26 -29.25 -11.89
C MET A 183 -4.22 -30.78 -11.92
N SER A 184 -3.55 -31.42 -10.95
CA SER A 184 -3.48 -32.89 -10.85
C SER A 184 -4.84 -33.53 -10.53
N ASP A 185 -5.69 -32.86 -9.76
CA ASP A 185 -7.04 -33.35 -9.43
C ASP A 185 -8.03 -33.22 -10.61
N SER A 186 -7.69 -32.39 -11.62
CA SER A 186 -8.53 -32.18 -12.80
C SER A 186 -8.26 -33.18 -13.94
N GLU A 187 -7.15 -33.92 -13.89
CA GLU A 187 -6.73 -34.87 -14.95
C GLU A 187 -7.00 -36.35 -14.60
N ILE A 188 -7.47 -36.66 -13.39
CA ILE A 188 -7.79 -38.04 -12.98
C ILE A 188 -9.20 -38.10 -12.40
N GLY A 189 -10.14 -38.65 -13.17
CA GLY A 189 -11.36 -39.21 -12.60
C GLY A 189 -12.29 -39.82 -13.64
N PRO A 190 -12.67 -41.11 -13.54
CA PRO A 190 -13.97 -41.55 -14.00
C PRO A 190 -15.03 -41.21 -12.93
N ALA A 191 -16.05 -40.49 -13.39
CA ALA A 191 -17.40 -40.39 -12.82
C ALA A 191 -17.53 -40.39 -11.28
N ALA A 192 -17.39 -39.22 -10.66
CA ALA A 192 -18.17 -38.86 -9.47
C ALA A 192 -18.81 -37.49 -9.69
N THR A 193 -20.10 -37.41 -9.40
CA THR A 193 -21.01 -36.27 -9.60
C THR A 193 -20.47 -34.93 -9.07
N PRO A 194 -20.81 -33.80 -9.72
CA PRO A 194 -20.18 -32.51 -9.44
C PRO A 194 -20.70 -31.95 -8.11
N VAL A 195 -19.86 -31.99 -7.08
CA VAL A 195 -19.95 -31.00 -6.00
C VAL A 195 -19.27 -29.74 -6.51
N ARG A 196 -20.06 -28.71 -6.85
CA ARG A 196 -19.53 -27.41 -7.27
C ARG A 196 -18.64 -26.83 -6.16
N PRO A 197 -17.40 -26.40 -6.44
CA PRO A 197 -16.62 -25.65 -5.47
C PRO A 197 -17.28 -24.29 -5.21
N PRO A 198 -17.12 -23.70 -4.01
CA PRO A 198 -17.71 -22.40 -3.71
C PRO A 198 -17.12 -21.38 -4.68
N SER A 199 -18.00 -20.82 -5.51
CA SER A 199 -17.62 -19.85 -6.52
C SER A 199 -16.89 -18.68 -5.86
N ASN A 200 -15.70 -18.36 -6.36
CA ASN A 200 -14.87 -17.24 -5.92
C ASN A 200 -15.43 -15.86 -6.33
N ARG A 201 -16.77 -15.75 -6.40
CA ARG A 201 -17.50 -14.50 -6.61
C ARG A 201 -17.18 -13.50 -5.52
N GLY A 202 -16.95 -13.97 -4.28
CA GLY A 202 -16.57 -13.11 -3.16
C GLY A 202 -15.24 -12.38 -3.36
N GLU A 203 -14.19 -13.06 -3.85
CA GLU A 203 -12.88 -12.45 -4.06
C GLU A 203 -12.88 -11.50 -5.27
N LEU A 204 -13.61 -11.83 -6.33
CA LEU A 204 -13.77 -10.94 -7.48
C LEU A 204 -14.60 -9.70 -7.13
N ILE A 205 -15.68 -9.85 -6.37
CA ILE A 205 -16.50 -8.73 -5.87
C ILE A 205 -15.68 -7.86 -4.90
N ALA A 206 -14.85 -8.46 -4.04
CA ALA A 206 -13.96 -7.72 -3.14
C ALA A 206 -12.87 -6.94 -3.89
N LYS A 207 -12.24 -7.54 -4.92
CA LYS A 207 -11.22 -6.89 -5.76
C LYS A 207 -11.80 -5.76 -6.61
N ILE A 208 -13.00 -5.95 -7.17
CA ILE A 208 -13.69 -4.89 -7.91
C ILE A 208 -14.11 -3.77 -6.94
N GLY A 209 -14.61 -4.12 -5.76
CA GLY A 209 -15.04 -3.17 -4.74
C GLY A 209 -13.93 -2.26 -4.21
N THR A 210 -12.71 -2.78 -4.00
CA THR A 210 -11.58 -1.96 -3.53
C THR A 210 -11.08 -0.99 -4.60
N VAL A 211 -11.05 -1.41 -5.86
CA VAL A 211 -10.67 -0.54 -6.99
C VAL A 211 -11.71 0.55 -7.20
N PHE A 212 -13.00 0.19 -7.20
CA PHE A 212 -14.08 1.16 -7.38
C PHE A 212 -14.18 2.16 -6.21
N SER A 213 -13.97 1.69 -4.97
CA SER A 213 -13.93 2.56 -3.79
C SER A 213 -12.74 3.53 -3.82
N ALA A 214 -11.57 3.10 -4.28
CA ALA A 214 -10.41 3.97 -4.42
C ALA A 214 -10.65 5.05 -5.49
N ILE A 215 -11.21 4.68 -6.65
CA ILE A 215 -11.51 5.62 -7.74
C ILE A 215 -12.58 6.63 -7.32
N MET A 216 -13.66 6.19 -6.67
CA MET A 216 -14.71 7.10 -6.19
C MET A 216 -14.22 8.03 -5.06
N ALA A 217 -13.41 7.51 -4.13
CA ALA A 217 -12.81 8.33 -3.07
C ALA A 217 -11.79 9.34 -3.62
N SER A 218 -11.03 8.99 -4.67
CA SER A 218 -10.14 9.95 -5.35
C SER A 218 -10.94 10.97 -6.17
N ALA A 219 -12.01 10.55 -6.83
CA ALA A 219 -12.85 11.43 -7.66
C ALA A 219 -13.56 12.51 -6.83
N CYS A 220 -14.03 12.22 -5.61
CA CYS A 220 -14.70 13.24 -4.79
C CYS A 220 -13.78 14.37 -4.28
N CYS A 221 -12.46 14.17 -4.27
CA CYS A 221 -11.49 15.18 -3.83
C CYS A 221 -10.76 15.86 -4.99
N TRP A 222 -10.52 15.15 -6.09
CA TRP A 222 -9.80 15.69 -7.24
C TRP A 222 -10.72 16.37 -8.25
N LEU A 223 -11.97 15.91 -8.39
CA LEU A 223 -12.89 16.48 -9.36
C LEU A 223 -13.24 17.95 -9.07
N PRO A 224 -13.48 18.38 -7.81
CA PRO A 224 -13.71 19.79 -7.51
C PRO A 224 -12.46 20.66 -7.79
N LEU A 225 -11.27 20.15 -7.46
CA LEU A 225 -10.01 20.86 -7.69
C LEU A 225 -9.66 20.94 -9.19
N ALA A 226 -9.95 19.88 -9.94
CA ALA A 226 -9.79 19.84 -11.40
C ALA A 226 -10.77 20.77 -12.12
N LEU A 227 -12.04 20.84 -11.68
CA LEU A 227 -13.02 21.76 -12.25
C LEU A 227 -12.68 23.23 -11.99
N LEU A 228 -12.13 23.53 -10.80
CA LEU A 228 -11.56 24.85 -10.51
C LEU A 228 -10.35 25.17 -11.40
N ALA A 229 -9.48 24.19 -11.66
CA ALA A 229 -8.31 24.38 -12.53
C ALA A 229 -8.68 24.62 -14.00
N VAL A 230 -9.82 24.10 -14.45
CA VAL A 230 -10.36 24.31 -15.82
C VAL A 230 -11.19 25.61 -15.90
N GLY A 231 -11.36 26.34 -14.79
CA GLY A 231 -12.05 27.63 -14.79
C GLY A 231 -13.56 27.54 -15.02
N ILE A 232 -14.13 26.33 -14.93
CA ILE A 232 -15.57 26.11 -15.03
C ILE A 232 -16.14 26.43 -13.65
N SER A 233 -16.82 27.57 -13.52
CA SER A 233 -17.59 27.90 -12.31
C SER A 233 -18.62 26.79 -12.09
N GLY A 234 -18.38 25.94 -11.09
CA GLY A 234 -19.14 24.71 -10.84
C GLY A 234 -20.62 24.90 -10.47
N ALA A 235 -21.17 26.11 -10.60
CA ALA A 235 -22.54 26.46 -10.21
C ALA A 235 -23.60 25.59 -10.91
N GLY A 236 -23.41 25.27 -12.20
CA GLY A 236 -24.38 24.44 -12.95
C GLY A 236 -24.38 22.95 -12.57
N ILE A 237 -23.20 22.39 -12.27
CA ILE A 237 -23.06 20.96 -11.92
C ILE A 237 -23.36 20.75 -10.42
N ALA A 238 -23.05 21.72 -9.57
CA ALA A 238 -23.35 21.69 -8.14
C ALA A 238 -24.86 21.63 -7.86
N ALA A 239 -25.68 22.41 -8.59
CA ALA A 239 -27.14 22.43 -8.40
C ALA A 239 -27.81 21.07 -8.69
N THR A 240 -27.32 20.33 -9.69
CA THR A 240 -27.85 18.98 -9.99
C THR A 240 -27.39 17.94 -8.97
N LEU A 241 -26.16 18.05 -8.45
CA LEU A 241 -25.63 17.18 -7.40
C LEU A 241 -26.28 17.44 -6.03
N GLU A 242 -26.75 18.66 -5.74
CA GLU A 242 -27.53 18.96 -4.54
C GLU A 242 -28.82 18.12 -4.46
N THR A 243 -29.46 17.88 -5.61
CA THR A 243 -30.68 17.04 -5.69
C THR A 243 -30.40 15.57 -5.30
N TYR A 244 -29.22 15.05 -5.65
CA TYR A 244 -28.82 13.67 -5.33
C TYR A 244 -28.05 13.52 -4.01
N ARG A 245 -27.72 14.63 -3.35
CA ARG A 245 -27.03 14.66 -2.06
C ARG A 245 -27.64 13.73 -1.00
N PRO A 246 -28.97 13.71 -0.74
CA PRO A 246 -29.54 12.79 0.24
C PRO A 246 -29.34 11.32 -0.14
N LEU A 247 -29.36 10.98 -1.43
CA LEU A 247 -29.11 9.61 -1.90
C LEU A 247 -27.66 9.19 -1.62
N PHE A 248 -26.69 10.06 -1.89
CA PHE A 248 -25.29 9.80 -1.55
C PHE A 248 -25.05 9.67 -0.04
N MET A 249 -25.77 10.44 0.79
CA MET A 249 -25.74 10.27 2.25
C MET A 249 -26.24 8.88 2.66
N VAL A 250 -27.39 8.45 2.15
CA VAL A 250 -27.94 7.11 2.48
C VAL A 250 -26.98 6.00 2.08
N VAL A 251 -26.36 6.09 0.90
CA VAL A 251 -25.38 5.10 0.43
C VAL A 251 -24.13 5.07 1.30
N THR A 252 -23.58 6.24 1.67
CA THR A 252 -22.38 6.30 2.53
C THR A 252 -22.64 5.80 3.95
N PHE A 253 -23.79 6.15 4.54
CA PHE A 253 -24.22 5.57 5.81
C PHE A 253 -24.38 4.05 5.73
N GLY A 254 -24.96 3.52 4.64
CA GLY A 254 -25.06 2.08 4.40
C GLY A 254 -23.71 1.37 4.38
N PHE A 255 -22.71 1.92 3.67
CA PHE A 255 -21.36 1.36 3.65
C PHE A 255 -20.66 1.43 5.00
N LEU A 256 -20.79 2.54 5.74
CA LEU A 256 -20.22 2.67 7.09
C LEU A 256 -20.86 1.68 8.06
N VAL A 257 -22.18 1.53 8.05
CA VAL A 257 -22.90 0.54 8.87
C VAL A 257 -22.42 -0.87 8.55
N ALA A 258 -22.28 -1.23 7.26
CA ALA A 258 -21.75 -2.53 6.85
C ALA A 258 -20.30 -2.73 7.34
N ALA A 259 -19.44 -1.72 7.19
CA ALA A 259 -18.05 -1.78 7.64
C ALA A 259 -17.94 -1.95 9.17
N PHE A 260 -18.75 -1.23 9.95
CA PHE A 260 -18.88 -1.43 11.39
C PHE A 260 -19.38 -2.82 11.72
N TYR A 261 -20.43 -3.29 11.04
CA TYR A 261 -20.97 -4.63 11.23
C TYR A 261 -19.88 -5.69 11.02
N PHE A 262 -19.16 -5.68 9.91
CA PHE A 262 -18.10 -6.67 9.64
C PHE A 262 -16.89 -6.54 10.56
N THR A 263 -16.54 -5.33 11.01
CA THR A 263 -15.39 -5.11 11.89
C THR A 263 -15.67 -5.53 13.33
N TYR A 264 -16.91 -5.35 13.80
CA TYR A 264 -17.30 -5.66 15.19
C TYR A 264 -18.06 -6.98 15.33
N ARG A 265 -18.42 -7.66 14.24
CA ARG A 265 -19.03 -8.99 14.31
C ARG A 265 -18.02 -9.97 14.91
N PRO A 266 -18.31 -10.62 16.05
CA PRO A 266 -17.43 -11.63 16.62
C PRO A 266 -17.33 -12.78 15.61
N LYS A 267 -16.10 -13.12 15.21
CA LYS A 267 -15.86 -14.38 14.51
C LYS A 267 -16.24 -15.49 15.49
N LYS A 268 -17.32 -16.22 15.21
CA LYS A 268 -17.63 -17.45 15.95
C LYS A 268 -16.39 -18.33 15.85
N ALA A 269 -15.75 -18.61 16.98
CA ALA A 269 -14.84 -19.73 17.07
C ALA A 269 -15.68 -20.96 16.70
N SER A 270 -15.38 -21.56 15.55
CA SER A 270 -15.89 -22.88 15.21
C SER A 270 -15.30 -23.84 16.23
N SER A 271 -16.07 -24.11 17.27
CA SER A 271 -15.92 -25.26 18.14
C SER A 271 -16.31 -26.46 17.29
N GLU A 272 -15.32 -27.16 16.74
CA GLU A 272 -15.53 -28.55 16.38
C GLU A 272 -15.47 -29.39 17.67
N PRO A 273 -16.43 -30.29 17.90
CA PRO A 273 -16.46 -31.16 19.06
C PRO A 273 -15.53 -32.35 18.83
N GLY A 274 -14.54 -32.55 19.71
CA GLY A 274 -13.81 -33.81 19.75
C GLY A 274 -12.35 -33.71 20.17
N HIS A 275 -12.13 -33.73 21.49
CA HIS A 275 -11.19 -34.59 22.23
C HIS A 275 -10.57 -33.84 23.40
N ASP A 276 -11.20 -34.09 24.56
CA ASP A 276 -10.52 -34.14 25.84
C ASP A 276 -9.27 -35.03 25.73
N CYS A 277 -8.11 -34.47 26.05
CA CYS A 277 -6.94 -35.23 26.47
C CYS A 277 -6.06 -34.32 27.35
N CYS A 278 -6.47 -34.18 28.61
CA CYS A 278 -5.55 -33.91 29.70
C CYS A 278 -5.43 -35.22 30.49
N PRO A 279 -4.29 -35.93 30.49
CA PRO A 279 -4.12 -37.07 31.38
C PRO A 279 -3.78 -36.58 32.80
N PRO A 280 -4.19 -37.33 33.84
CA PRO A 280 -4.18 -36.88 35.22
C PRO A 280 -2.77 -36.90 35.83
N ALA A 281 -2.61 -36.03 36.82
CA ALA A 281 -1.44 -35.94 37.69
C ALA A 281 -1.20 -37.24 38.49
N GLN A 282 0.01 -37.80 38.36
CA GLN A 282 0.71 -38.51 39.44
C GLN A 282 2.22 -38.30 39.31
N SER A 283 2.69 -37.15 39.77
CA SER A 283 3.94 -36.93 40.52
C SER A 283 4.18 -35.43 40.57
N ALA A 284 3.46 -34.77 41.47
CA ALA A 284 3.80 -33.43 41.89
C ALA A 284 5.07 -33.53 42.75
N GLU A 285 6.17 -32.94 42.28
CA GLU A 285 7.17 -32.38 43.17
C GLU A 285 7.17 -30.87 42.98
N LYS A 286 7.14 -30.20 44.13
CA LYS A 286 6.61 -28.86 44.38
C LYS A 286 7.49 -27.72 43.86
N ASP A 287 6.81 -26.60 43.66
CA ASP A 287 7.25 -25.29 43.19
C ASP A 287 8.39 -24.63 43.98
N ALA A 288 9.10 -23.71 43.31
CA ALA A 288 9.59 -22.49 43.92
C ALA A 288 9.42 -21.28 42.98
N GLN A 289 8.19 -21.10 42.47
CA GLN A 289 7.45 -19.83 42.47
C GLN A 289 6.12 -20.08 41.73
N GLY A 290 5.16 -20.65 42.46
CA GLY A 290 3.81 -20.90 41.96
C GLY A 290 3.17 -19.60 41.46
N ASN A 291 2.75 -19.61 40.20
CA ASN A 291 1.68 -18.77 39.67
C ASN A 291 1.18 -19.39 38.35
N CYS A 292 0.20 -20.28 38.46
CA CYS A 292 -0.74 -20.53 37.37
C CYS A 292 -1.78 -19.41 37.36
N CYS A 293 -1.42 -18.29 36.75
CA CYS A 293 -2.33 -17.27 36.25
C CYS A 293 -1.58 -16.56 35.11
N ALA A 294 -2.18 -16.50 33.93
CA ALA A 294 -1.62 -15.81 32.77
C ALA A 294 -1.12 -14.39 33.13
N PRO A 295 -0.02 -13.91 32.55
CA PRO A 295 0.06 -12.51 32.22
C PRO A 295 -0.61 -12.35 30.85
N ALA A 296 -1.73 -11.64 30.86
CA ALA A 296 -2.21 -10.93 29.68
C ALA A 296 -1.12 -9.93 29.26
N GLN A 297 -0.16 -10.35 28.43
CA GLN A 297 0.89 -9.45 27.97
C GLN A 297 0.59 -8.91 26.58
N LYS A 298 -0.12 -7.78 26.61
CA LYS A 298 -0.19 -6.67 25.64
C LYS A 298 0.60 -6.90 24.34
N SER A 299 -0.10 -7.38 23.33
CA SER A 299 0.19 -7.09 21.93
C SER A 299 0.20 -5.56 21.75
N ARG A 300 1.38 -4.95 21.80
CA ARG A 300 1.57 -3.57 21.33
C ARG A 300 1.43 -3.64 19.81
N PHE A 301 0.32 -3.07 19.33
CA PHE A 301 -0.30 -3.22 18.01
C PHE A 301 -1.00 -4.55 17.73
N SER A 302 -2.08 -4.77 18.50
CA SER A 302 -3.20 -5.59 18.05
C SER A 302 -3.67 -5.07 16.69
N MET A 303 -3.47 -5.87 15.63
CA MET A 303 -4.00 -5.62 14.27
C MET A 303 -5.52 -5.35 14.28
N MET A 304 -6.22 -5.79 15.34
CA MET A 304 -7.63 -5.49 15.59
C MET A 304 -7.89 -4.07 16.08
N ALA A 305 -6.95 -3.45 16.80
CA ALA A 305 -7.03 -2.06 17.23
C ALA A 305 -6.79 -1.10 16.07
N THR A 306 -5.85 -1.40 15.17
CA THR A 306 -5.54 -0.56 14.00
C THR A 306 -6.71 -0.47 13.02
N ASN A 307 -7.41 -1.59 12.76
CA ASN A 307 -8.61 -1.59 11.91
C ASN A 307 -9.77 -0.78 12.53
N LYS A 308 -9.89 -0.78 13.86
CA LYS A 308 -10.89 0.04 14.56
C LYS A 308 -10.53 1.52 14.50
N VAL A 309 -9.26 1.87 14.73
CA VAL A 309 -8.77 3.26 14.64
C VAL A 309 -8.96 3.80 13.22
N MET A 310 -8.65 3.00 12.19
CA MET A 310 -8.87 3.39 10.79
C MET A 310 -10.36 3.64 10.49
N LEU A 311 -11.24 2.76 10.96
CA LEU A 311 -12.70 2.89 10.77
C LEU A 311 -13.26 4.16 11.45
N TRP A 312 -12.85 4.43 12.69
CA TRP A 312 -13.22 5.66 13.39
C TRP A 312 -12.64 6.91 12.70
N GLY A 313 -11.41 6.84 12.18
CA GLY A 313 -10.81 7.91 11.39
C GLY A 313 -11.61 8.26 10.14
N VAL A 314 -12.01 7.25 9.36
CA VAL A 314 -12.88 7.44 8.17
C VAL A 314 -14.24 8.01 8.57
N THR A 315 -14.81 7.55 9.70
CA THR A 315 -16.10 8.02 10.19
C THR A 315 -16.07 9.49 10.59
N ILE A 316 -15.03 9.92 11.32
CA ILE A 316 -14.84 11.32 11.71
C ILE A 316 -14.68 12.21 10.48
N LEU A 317 -13.87 11.77 9.50
CA LEU A 317 -13.68 12.50 8.25
C LEU A 317 -14.99 12.63 7.47
N ALA A 318 -15.75 11.53 7.35
CA ALA A 318 -17.05 11.55 6.67
C ALA A 318 -18.04 12.51 7.35
N VAL A 319 -18.13 12.51 8.68
CA VAL A 319 -18.97 13.44 9.44
C VAL A 319 -18.51 14.89 9.23
N ALA A 320 -17.22 15.17 9.26
CA ALA A 320 -16.68 16.51 9.00
C ALA A 320 -17.06 17.02 7.59
N PHE A 321 -16.99 16.16 6.57
CA PHE A 321 -17.42 16.51 5.20
C PHE A 321 -18.94 16.68 5.07
N LEU A 322 -19.74 15.91 5.80
CA LEU A 322 -21.20 16.08 5.83
C LEU A 322 -21.59 17.41 6.46
N LEU A 323 -20.87 17.84 7.50
CA LEU A 323 -21.09 19.10 8.19
C LEU A 323 -20.39 20.30 7.52
N PHE A 324 -19.50 20.06 6.54
CA PHE A 324 -18.79 21.09 5.80
C PHE A 324 -19.66 22.25 5.31
N PRO A 325 -20.86 22.04 4.72
CA PRO A 325 -21.72 23.15 4.27
C PRO A 325 -22.13 24.09 5.40
N GLN A 326 -22.35 23.54 6.60
CA GLN A 326 -22.78 24.33 7.76
C GLN A 326 -21.63 25.16 8.34
N TYR A 327 -20.38 24.82 8.03
CA TYR A 327 -19.20 25.48 8.55
C TYR A 327 -18.48 26.37 7.53
N VAL A 328 -18.60 26.11 6.23
CA VAL A 328 -17.99 26.98 5.20
C VAL A 328 -18.64 28.35 5.12
N GLY A 329 -19.94 28.47 5.40
CA GLY A 329 -20.61 29.76 5.51
C GLY A 329 -19.92 30.61 6.59
N PHE A 330 -19.66 30.04 7.76
CA PHE A 330 -18.94 30.70 8.84
C PHE A 330 -17.47 31.05 8.49
N LEU A 331 -16.75 30.15 7.80
CA LEU A 331 -15.34 30.33 7.44
C LEU A 331 -15.13 31.37 6.32
N LEU A 332 -16.07 31.47 5.37
CA LEU A 332 -16.03 32.49 4.31
C LEU A 332 -16.50 33.85 4.82
N VAL A 333 -17.54 33.90 5.67
CA VAL A 333 -17.97 35.13 6.35
C VAL A 333 -16.86 35.69 7.26
N SER A 334 -16.05 34.83 7.88
CA SER A 334 -14.92 35.25 8.73
C SER A 334 -13.78 35.94 7.95
N ARG A 335 -13.71 35.79 6.62
CA ARG A 335 -12.74 36.53 5.79
C ARG A 335 -13.18 37.96 5.49
N ASP A 336 -14.49 38.22 5.51
CA ASP A 336 -15.08 39.55 5.30
C ASP A 336 -15.38 40.29 6.61
N ALA A 337 -15.24 39.63 7.77
CA ALA A 337 -15.35 40.25 9.10
C ALA A 337 -14.24 41.28 9.42
N ALA A 338 -13.27 41.50 8.53
CA ALA A 338 -12.38 42.65 8.59
C ALA A 338 -13.02 43.95 8.02
N SER A 339 -14.27 43.91 7.56
CA SER A 339 -15.02 45.08 7.11
C SER A 339 -16.44 45.14 7.69
N GLU A 340 -16.55 45.03 9.02
CA GLU A 340 -17.74 45.49 9.76
C GLU A 340 -17.48 46.88 10.37
N THR A 341 -17.67 47.92 9.56
CA THR A 341 -18.24 49.20 10.02
C THR A 341 -18.92 49.89 8.83
N VAL A 342 -20.13 49.46 8.46
CA VAL A 342 -21.11 50.40 7.91
C VAL A 342 -22.18 50.53 8.98
N ALA A 343 -21.83 51.40 9.93
CA ALA A 343 -22.73 51.90 10.95
C ALA A 343 -23.85 52.69 10.26
N GLU A 344 -25.04 52.55 10.84
CA GLU A 344 -26.24 53.36 10.65
C GLU A 344 -25.89 54.85 10.41
N SER A 345 -25.83 55.25 9.14
CA SER A 345 -25.63 56.63 8.72
C SER A 345 -26.91 57.10 8.03
N PRO A 346 -27.45 58.29 8.36
CA PRO A 346 -28.72 58.79 7.84
C PRO A 346 -28.71 59.12 6.32
N LEU A 347 -27.64 58.77 5.61
CA LEU A 347 -27.43 58.98 4.18
C LEU A 347 -27.50 57.68 3.36
N VAL A 348 -27.85 56.55 3.99
CA VAL A 348 -27.94 55.24 3.34
C VAL A 348 -29.38 54.75 3.33
N THR A 349 -29.88 54.40 2.14
CA THR A 349 -31.20 53.79 1.97
C THR A 349 -31.04 52.30 1.74
N ASN A 350 -31.70 51.48 2.57
CA ASN A 350 -31.72 50.03 2.44
C ASN A 350 -32.99 49.57 1.72
N THR A 351 -32.83 48.92 0.57
CA THR A 351 -33.93 48.35 -0.21
C THR A 351 -33.87 46.84 -0.11
N THR A 352 -35.00 46.21 0.24
CA THR A 352 -35.12 44.75 0.32
C THR A 352 -35.69 44.21 -0.99
N ILE A 353 -35.05 43.19 -1.56
CA ILE A 353 -35.42 42.55 -2.82
C ILE A 353 -35.72 41.08 -2.54
N ALA A 354 -36.91 40.60 -2.88
CA ALA A 354 -37.24 39.18 -2.80
C ALA A 354 -36.58 38.44 -3.97
N ILE A 355 -35.92 37.31 -3.71
CA ILE A 355 -35.20 36.54 -4.73
C ILE A 355 -35.75 35.12 -4.78
N GLU A 356 -36.16 34.69 -5.97
CA GLU A 356 -36.62 33.35 -6.26
C GLU A 356 -35.55 32.54 -7.01
N GLY A 357 -35.47 31.24 -6.69
CA GLY A 357 -34.55 30.31 -7.34
C GLY A 357 -33.21 30.09 -6.61
N MET A 358 -32.94 30.76 -5.48
CA MET A 358 -31.73 30.47 -4.68
C MET A 358 -31.83 29.11 -4.00
N THR A 359 -30.87 28.21 -4.28
CA THR A 359 -30.86 26.84 -3.73
C THR A 359 -29.81 26.61 -2.66
N CYS A 360 -28.79 27.48 -2.55
CA CYS A 360 -27.65 27.26 -1.67
C CYS A 360 -27.08 28.54 -1.03
N GLU A 361 -26.43 28.44 0.13
CA GLU A 361 -25.74 29.59 0.78
C GLU A 361 -24.59 30.13 -0.08
N GLY A 362 -23.88 29.26 -0.81
CA GLY A 362 -22.84 29.69 -1.75
C GLY A 362 -23.39 30.53 -2.92
N CYS A 363 -24.63 30.27 -3.30
CA CYS A 363 -25.36 30.98 -4.34
C CYS A 363 -25.69 32.40 -3.85
N ALA A 364 -26.03 32.54 -2.56
CA ALA A 364 -26.25 33.84 -1.93
C ALA A 364 -24.99 34.70 -1.92
N VAL A 365 -23.83 34.13 -1.59
CA VAL A 365 -22.53 34.86 -1.62
C VAL A 365 -22.15 35.29 -3.04
N ALA A 366 -22.32 34.41 -4.03
CA ALA A 366 -22.02 34.74 -5.43
C ALA A 366 -22.93 35.87 -5.94
N LEU A 367 -24.21 35.82 -5.60
CA LEU A 367 -25.18 36.85 -5.96
C LEU A 367 -24.88 38.18 -5.24
N GLN A 368 -24.50 38.12 -3.96
CA GLN A 368 -24.10 39.29 -3.18
C GLN A 368 -22.97 40.07 -3.85
N ASN A 369 -21.93 39.38 -4.29
CA ASN A 369 -20.79 40.01 -4.96
C ASN A 369 -21.20 40.65 -6.29
N ARG A 370 -22.08 40.00 -7.06
CA ARG A 370 -22.57 40.55 -8.33
C ARG A 370 -23.43 41.80 -8.14
N ILE A 371 -24.24 41.85 -7.09
CA ILE A 371 -25.04 43.05 -6.78
C ILE A 371 -24.13 44.19 -6.30
N LYS A 372 -23.05 43.88 -5.56
CA LYS A 372 -22.04 44.89 -5.16
C LYS A 372 -21.30 45.50 -6.34
N ASP A 373 -21.10 44.76 -7.43
CA ASP A 373 -20.41 45.24 -8.63
C ASP A 373 -21.27 46.21 -9.48
N VAL A 374 -22.57 46.33 -9.18
CA VAL A 374 -23.47 47.25 -9.91
C VAL A 374 -23.15 48.71 -9.53
N PRO A 375 -22.93 49.61 -10.52
CA PRO A 375 -22.69 51.02 -10.24
C PRO A 375 -23.83 51.65 -9.43
N GLY A 376 -23.49 52.31 -8.31
CA GLY A 376 -24.46 52.94 -7.42
C GLY A 376 -24.89 52.10 -6.21
N VAL A 377 -24.39 50.86 -6.09
CA VAL A 377 -24.55 50.03 -4.89
C VAL A 377 -23.37 50.24 -3.93
N LEU A 378 -23.64 50.55 -2.66
CA LEU A 378 -22.62 50.71 -1.62
C LEU A 378 -22.28 49.39 -0.93
N ASP A 379 -23.32 48.65 -0.54
CA ASP A 379 -23.21 47.31 0.04
C ASP A 379 -24.41 46.50 -0.39
N ALA A 380 -24.24 45.18 -0.42
CA ALA A 380 -25.33 44.24 -0.62
C ALA A 380 -25.13 43.08 0.33
N ARG A 381 -26.22 42.59 0.92
CA ARG A 381 -26.24 41.41 1.80
C ARG A 381 -27.38 40.51 1.34
N VAL A 382 -27.07 39.24 1.09
CA VAL A 382 -28.08 38.28 0.64
C VAL A 382 -28.34 37.28 1.76
N ASP A 383 -29.58 37.26 2.24
CA ASP A 383 -30.06 36.32 3.23
C ASP A 383 -30.72 35.13 2.52
N TYR A 384 -30.03 33.99 2.55
CA TYR A 384 -30.53 32.73 1.99
C TYR A 384 -31.77 32.21 2.74
N ALA A 385 -31.80 32.32 4.08
CA ALA A 385 -32.88 31.78 4.90
C ALA A 385 -34.20 32.53 4.64
N ASN A 386 -34.12 33.86 4.50
CA ASN A 386 -35.28 34.71 4.23
C ASN A 386 -35.58 34.91 2.74
N LYS A 387 -34.74 34.39 1.83
CA LYS A 387 -34.84 34.55 0.37
C LYS A 387 -34.87 36.01 -0.08
N GLN A 388 -34.06 36.84 0.56
CA GLN A 388 -34.07 38.30 0.35
C GLN A 388 -32.65 38.84 0.21
N ALA A 389 -32.49 39.89 -0.59
CA ALA A 389 -31.28 40.72 -0.62
C ALA A 389 -31.57 42.11 -0.07
N ILE A 390 -30.71 42.58 0.82
CA ILE A 390 -30.72 43.95 1.34
C ILE A 390 -29.62 44.69 0.59
N VAL A 391 -30.02 45.69 -0.20
CA VAL A 391 -29.11 46.52 -1.00
C VAL A 391 -29.08 47.92 -0.40
N SER A 392 -27.88 48.39 -0.05
CA SER A 392 -27.62 49.70 0.49
C SER A 392 -27.16 50.64 -0.61
N THR A 393 -27.85 51.75 -0.81
CA THR A 393 -27.49 52.80 -1.78
C THR A 393 -27.44 54.17 -1.12
N GLU A 394 -26.74 55.12 -1.74
CA GLU A 394 -26.74 56.51 -1.27
C GLU A 394 -28.14 57.12 -1.42
N SER A 395 -28.63 57.83 -0.38
CA SER A 395 -29.95 58.48 -0.42
C SER A 395 -30.04 59.68 -1.38
N CYS A 396 -28.91 60.19 -1.89
CA CYS A 396 -28.85 61.32 -2.81
C CYS A 396 -29.05 60.93 -4.29
N CYS A 397 -28.87 59.65 -4.63
CA CYS A 397 -28.91 59.16 -6.00
C CYS A 397 -30.14 58.28 -6.26
N PRO A 398 -30.64 58.22 -7.52
CA PRO A 398 -31.72 57.31 -7.87
C PRO A 398 -31.26 55.85 -7.75
N PHE A 399 -32.10 55.00 -7.17
CA PHE A 399 -31.84 53.57 -7.01
C PHE A 399 -31.74 52.89 -8.39
N PRO A 400 -30.62 52.22 -8.74
CA PRO A 400 -30.41 51.60 -10.05
C PRO A 400 -31.18 50.28 -10.19
N LYS A 401 -32.52 50.39 -10.25
CA LYS A 401 -33.45 49.26 -10.23
C LYS A 401 -33.21 48.26 -11.36
N ASP A 402 -33.12 48.75 -12.59
CA ASP A 402 -33.05 47.90 -13.78
C ASP A 402 -31.71 47.17 -13.88
N ASP A 403 -30.61 47.82 -13.50
CA ASP A 403 -29.28 47.23 -13.51
C ASP A 403 -29.14 46.13 -12.44
N ILE A 404 -29.72 46.33 -11.25
CA ILE A 404 -29.74 45.31 -10.19
C ILE A 404 -30.59 44.12 -10.61
N LEU A 405 -31.80 44.34 -11.17
CA LEU A 405 -32.65 43.25 -11.64
C LEU A 405 -31.98 42.45 -12.77
N LYS A 406 -31.30 43.15 -13.69
CA LYS A 406 -30.51 42.52 -14.75
C LYS A 406 -29.35 41.68 -14.19
N ALA A 407 -28.62 42.19 -13.20
CA ALA A 407 -27.54 41.44 -12.56
C ALA A 407 -28.06 40.17 -11.84
N ILE A 408 -29.26 40.24 -11.26
CA ILE A 408 -29.94 39.07 -10.65
C ILE A 408 -30.34 38.05 -11.73
N GLU A 409 -30.87 38.51 -12.86
CA GLU A 409 -31.29 37.66 -13.98
C GLU A 409 -30.09 37.00 -14.69
N GLU A 410 -28.99 37.73 -14.91
CA GLU A 410 -27.71 37.20 -15.41
C GLU A 410 -27.05 36.20 -14.45
N SER A 411 -27.49 36.16 -13.20
CA SER A 411 -27.09 35.18 -12.19
C SER A 411 -28.00 33.97 -12.14
N GLY A 412 -29.06 33.93 -12.96
CA GLY A 412 -30.01 32.82 -13.07
C GLY A 412 -31.12 32.85 -12.03
N PHE A 413 -31.37 34.00 -11.39
CA PHE A 413 -32.41 34.17 -10.36
C PHE A 413 -33.46 35.17 -10.79
N VAL A 414 -34.61 35.18 -10.11
CA VAL A 414 -35.69 36.16 -10.37
C VAL A 414 -35.82 37.07 -9.16
N GLY A 415 -35.55 38.36 -9.36
CA GLY A 415 -35.68 39.39 -8.32
C GLY A 415 -37.02 40.13 -8.41
N ARG A 416 -37.69 40.36 -7.28
CA ARG A 416 -38.85 41.25 -7.17
C ARG A 416 -38.63 42.27 -6.06
N ILE A 417 -38.72 43.54 -6.43
CA ILE A 417 -38.71 44.65 -5.47
C ILE A 417 -40.17 44.84 -5.02
N PRO A 418 -40.48 44.69 -3.73
CA PRO A 418 -41.82 44.83 -3.19
C PRO A 418 -42.38 46.25 -3.30
#